data_AF-A0A534QDH8-F1
#
_entry.id   AF-A0A534QDH8-F1
#
_cell.length_a   1.000
_cell.length_b   1.000
_cell.length_c   1.000
_cell.angle_alpha   90.00
_cell.angle_beta   90.00
_cell.angle_gamma   90.00
#
_symmetry.space_group_name_H-M   'P 1'
#
loop_
_entity.id
_entity.type
_entity.pdbx_description
1 polymer ?
#
loop_
_entity_poly.entity_id
_entity_poly.type
_entity_poly.pdbx_seq_one_letter_code
_entity_poly.pdbx_strand_id
1 'polypeptide(L)'
;MIIDDGELNRVQAVLERMPVDWMRCAEPDSGVALELPSDLIITSGPRSMRMPALAGSGQPLWVCVYDQDFLPLRERLRDLGVHFLVSGDLAPHAFELFLRQLLNRGDERRKVRRIPLHCDVEIAVGRERTMARLLELSRESCVLSARRAFGSGEQVSVRLPAEHTGDEDLKISGSVVRATLTAGGGDPQSTTAVVCFDTAEPRAIAHLQDLLSGHVLGTQVTPLRAEPCAPPPTEPVEPWLSNHGFEDDADQVERRGAARHPYARRVDAIRWQGEAQPLALLARDLSLTGLCIVSPSPIPLRSQIGLALYGRTREEPLFVRAAVVRRDGDEVGLRFVNLSSGQVSALERLLALAPAVVELGRADSARHVVELAR
;
A
#
# COMPACT_ATOMS: atom_id res chain seq x y z
N MET A 1 22.13 -8.82 0.31
CA MET A 1 23.41 -9.15 -0.37
C MET A 1 23.67 -8.15 -1.49
N ILE A 2 24.88 -7.60 -1.59
CA ILE A 2 25.34 -6.79 -2.72
C ILE A 2 26.24 -7.66 -3.60
N ILE A 3 26.02 -7.64 -4.92
CA ILE A 3 26.91 -8.28 -5.90
C ILE A 3 27.32 -7.23 -6.94
N ASP A 4 28.57 -6.80 -6.87
CA ASP A 4 29.05 -5.72 -7.72
C ASP A 4 30.51 -5.92 -8.15
N ASP A 5 31.01 -4.97 -8.93
CA ASP A 5 32.36 -4.86 -9.48
C ASP A 5 33.10 -3.63 -8.93
N GLY A 6 32.65 -3.10 -7.78
CA GLY A 6 33.20 -1.88 -7.17
C GLY A 6 32.31 -0.65 -7.36
N GLU A 7 31.31 -0.72 -8.25
CA GLU A 7 30.45 0.41 -8.61
C GLU A 7 29.41 0.77 -7.53
N LEU A 8 29.11 -0.14 -6.60
CA LEU A 8 28.05 0.05 -5.60
C LEU A 8 28.55 0.55 -4.24
N ASN A 9 29.68 1.25 -4.19
CA ASN A 9 30.19 1.84 -2.94
C ASN A 9 29.17 2.78 -2.26
N ARG A 10 28.35 3.50 -3.06
CA ARG A 10 27.27 4.35 -2.54
C ARG A 10 26.14 3.56 -1.87
N VAL A 11 25.82 2.37 -2.41
CA VAL A 11 24.81 1.45 -1.85
C VAL A 11 25.33 0.90 -0.53
N GLN A 12 26.60 0.52 -0.48
CA GLN A 12 27.25 0.09 0.76
C GLN A 12 27.13 1.18 1.86
N ALA A 13 27.48 2.43 1.56
CA ALA A 13 27.38 3.53 2.53
C ALA A 13 25.94 3.79 3.02
N VAL A 14 24.93 3.44 2.23
CA VAL A 14 23.53 3.48 2.66
C VAL A 14 23.23 2.32 3.61
N LEU A 15 23.61 1.08 3.26
CA LEU A 15 23.38 -0.10 4.10
C LEU A 15 24.10 -0.04 5.45
N GLU A 16 25.31 0.52 5.51
CA GLU A 16 26.07 0.73 6.76
C GLU A 16 25.34 1.62 7.78
N ARG A 17 24.42 2.47 7.33
CA ARG A 17 23.61 3.34 8.19
C ARG A 17 22.25 2.73 8.55
N MET A 18 21.90 1.60 7.93
CA MET A 18 20.65 0.90 8.16
C MET A 18 20.86 -0.22 9.20
N PRO A 19 19.88 -0.45 10.10
CA PRO A 19 19.96 -1.54 11.08
C PRO A 19 19.59 -2.88 10.45
N VAL A 20 20.32 -3.27 9.40
CA VAL A 20 20.09 -4.50 8.62
C VAL A 20 21.40 -5.23 8.39
N ASP A 21 21.35 -6.56 8.46
CA ASP A 21 22.50 -7.39 8.13
C ASP A 21 22.69 -7.40 6.61
N TRP A 22 23.93 -7.27 6.17
CA TRP A 22 24.26 -7.31 4.75
C TRP A 22 25.65 -7.92 4.52
N MET A 23 25.86 -8.40 3.31
CA MET A 23 27.12 -8.95 2.85
C MET A 23 27.38 -8.47 1.42
N ARG A 24 28.66 -8.33 1.05
CA ARG A 24 29.11 -7.95 -0.30
C ARG A 24 29.93 -9.08 -0.92
N CYS A 25 29.57 -9.41 -2.16
CA CYS A 25 30.21 -10.43 -2.96
C CYS A 25 30.81 -9.77 -4.21
N ALA A 26 32.14 -9.62 -4.24
CA ALA A 26 32.84 -9.01 -5.37
C ALA A 26 32.88 -9.91 -6.62
N GLU A 27 32.76 -11.23 -6.41
CA GLU A 27 32.75 -12.25 -7.46
C GLU A 27 32.33 -13.58 -6.84
N PRO A 28 31.33 -14.31 -7.38
CA PRO A 28 31.29 -15.74 -7.14
C PRO A 28 32.46 -16.33 -7.94
N ASP A 29 33.53 -16.75 -7.26
CA ASP A 29 34.55 -17.58 -7.89
C ASP A 29 33.86 -18.70 -8.66
N SER A 30 34.26 -18.88 -9.92
CA SER A 30 33.60 -19.65 -10.97
C SER A 30 33.40 -21.13 -10.65
N GLY A 31 32.52 -21.42 -9.69
CA GLY A 31 32.21 -22.76 -9.22
C GLY A 31 31.55 -22.83 -7.84
N VAL A 32 31.64 -21.80 -6.99
CA VAL A 32 30.98 -21.81 -5.68
C VAL A 32 29.52 -21.37 -5.85
N ALA A 33 28.59 -22.25 -5.46
CA ALA A 33 27.18 -21.92 -5.42
C ALA A 33 26.97 -20.77 -4.42
N LEU A 34 26.52 -19.62 -4.92
CA LEU A 34 26.21 -18.47 -4.07
C LEU A 34 24.95 -18.77 -3.26
N GLU A 35 25.06 -18.78 -1.94
CA GLU A 35 23.90 -18.83 -1.07
C GLU A 35 23.10 -17.52 -1.22
N LEU A 36 21.93 -17.63 -1.85
CA LEU A 36 21.08 -16.46 -2.06
C LEU A 36 20.42 -16.05 -0.74
N PRO A 37 20.34 -14.75 -0.43
CA PRO A 37 19.60 -14.27 0.72
C PRO A 37 18.11 -14.54 0.52
N SER A 38 17.36 -14.60 1.62
CA SER A 38 15.90 -14.69 1.60
C SER A 38 15.21 -13.37 1.25
N ASP A 39 15.91 -12.24 1.37
CA ASP A 39 15.28 -10.92 1.46
C ASP A 39 15.53 -10.08 0.21
N LEU A 40 16.79 -9.69 -0.01
CA LEU A 40 17.15 -8.70 -1.02
C LEU A 40 18.54 -8.94 -1.62
N ILE A 41 18.61 -8.88 -2.95
CA ILE A 41 19.81 -8.81 -3.77
C ILE A 41 19.88 -7.44 -4.42
N ILE A 42 21.03 -6.79 -4.34
CA ILE A 42 21.33 -5.55 -5.05
C ILE A 42 22.55 -5.78 -5.94
N THR A 43 22.44 -5.48 -7.23
CA THR A 43 23.49 -5.74 -8.22
C THR A 43 23.81 -4.52 -9.08
N SER A 44 25.05 -4.42 -9.57
CA SER A 44 25.36 -3.49 -10.68
C SER A 44 24.80 -4.03 -12.00
N GLY A 45 24.60 -3.15 -12.98
CA GLY A 45 24.13 -3.53 -14.32
C GLY A 45 24.96 -4.68 -14.94
N PRO A 46 26.30 -4.54 -15.05
CA PRO A 46 27.17 -5.59 -15.59
C PRO A 46 27.06 -6.92 -14.86
N ARG A 47 26.97 -6.90 -13.52
CA ARG A 47 26.84 -8.13 -12.72
C ARG A 47 25.47 -8.78 -12.88
N SER A 48 24.39 -7.99 -12.95
CA SER A 48 23.03 -8.51 -13.16
C SER A 48 22.94 -9.37 -14.43
N MET A 49 23.59 -8.94 -15.50
CA MET A 49 23.59 -9.62 -16.80
C MET A 49 24.35 -10.95 -16.81
N ARG A 50 25.22 -11.19 -15.82
CA ARG A 50 26.00 -12.42 -15.66
C ARG A 50 25.36 -13.40 -14.67
N MET A 51 24.38 -12.94 -13.90
CA MET A 51 23.70 -13.80 -12.94
C MET A 51 22.73 -14.75 -13.64
N PRO A 52 22.56 -15.97 -13.11
CA PRO A 52 21.50 -16.86 -13.57
C PRO A 52 20.13 -16.22 -13.29
N ALA A 53 19.16 -16.52 -14.15
CA ALA A 53 17.80 -16.06 -13.94
C ALA A 53 17.25 -16.62 -12.62
N LEU A 54 16.62 -15.76 -11.82
CA LEU A 54 15.90 -16.16 -10.64
C LEU A 54 14.46 -16.51 -11.06
N ALA A 55 14.13 -17.81 -11.01
CA ALA A 55 12.77 -18.32 -11.14
C ALA A 55 12.29 -19.14 -9.93
N GLY A 56 11.05 -18.91 -9.47
CA GLY A 56 10.40 -19.70 -8.42
C GLY A 56 9.72 -18.84 -7.34
N SER A 57 8.98 -19.50 -6.45
CA SER A 57 8.43 -18.87 -5.23
C SER A 57 9.52 -18.74 -4.16
N GLY A 58 9.47 -17.67 -3.35
CA GLY A 58 10.39 -17.49 -2.21
C GLY A 58 11.77 -16.92 -2.58
N GLN A 59 11.89 -16.33 -3.76
CA GLN A 59 13.13 -15.66 -4.17
C GLN A 59 13.26 -14.29 -3.52
N PRO A 60 14.49 -13.84 -3.24
CA PRO A 60 14.71 -12.50 -2.77
C PRO A 60 14.25 -11.47 -3.79
N LEU A 61 13.87 -10.29 -3.30
CA LEU A 61 13.73 -9.13 -4.16
C LEU A 61 15.08 -8.85 -4.84
N TRP A 62 15.02 -8.40 -6.08
CA TRP A 62 16.22 -8.13 -6.87
C TRP A 62 16.18 -6.72 -7.45
N VAL A 63 17.09 -5.89 -6.96
CA VAL A 63 17.31 -4.51 -7.40
C VAL A 63 18.58 -4.46 -8.25
N CYS A 64 18.45 -4.02 -9.51
CA CYS A 64 19.57 -3.70 -10.38
C CYS A 64 19.82 -2.19 -10.36
N VAL A 65 21.03 -1.77 -10.00
CA VAL A 65 21.48 -0.38 -10.10
C VAL A 65 22.18 -0.18 -11.43
N TYR A 66 21.85 0.90 -12.15
CA TYR A 66 22.27 1.10 -13.53
C TYR A 66 22.54 2.58 -13.84
N ASP A 67 23.39 2.87 -14.82
CA ASP A 67 23.67 4.25 -15.24
C ASP A 67 22.91 4.67 -16.52
N GLN A 68 22.52 3.71 -17.38
CA GLN A 68 21.77 3.96 -18.61
C GLN A 68 20.49 3.12 -18.74
N ASP A 69 19.38 3.77 -19.10
CA ASP A 69 18.06 3.16 -19.22
C ASP A 69 17.63 3.01 -20.68
N PHE A 70 17.35 1.79 -21.13
CA PHE A 70 16.80 1.54 -22.46
C PHE A 70 15.95 0.26 -22.50
N LEU A 71 15.01 0.20 -23.44
CA LEU A 71 14.00 -0.87 -23.50
C LEU A 71 14.60 -2.29 -23.59
N PRO A 72 15.55 -2.59 -24.50
CA PRO A 72 16.20 -3.91 -24.54
C PRO A 72 16.83 -4.36 -23.21
N LEU A 73 17.41 -3.43 -22.43
CA LEU A 73 17.96 -3.74 -21.12
C LEU A 73 16.85 -4.13 -20.14
N ARG A 74 15.76 -3.35 -20.08
CA ARG A 74 14.61 -3.64 -19.21
C ARG A 74 13.99 -5.00 -19.49
N GLU A 75 13.80 -5.33 -20.78
CA GLU A 75 13.29 -6.63 -21.21
C GLU A 75 14.21 -7.75 -20.74
N ARG A 76 15.52 -7.62 -20.99
CA ARG A 76 16.50 -8.62 -20.58
C ARG A 76 16.56 -8.80 -19.06
N LEU A 77 16.53 -7.72 -18.29
CA LEU A 77 16.54 -7.79 -16.82
C LEU A 77 15.23 -8.39 -16.28
N ARG A 78 14.09 -8.15 -16.93
CA ARG A 78 12.82 -8.78 -16.60
C ARG A 78 12.88 -10.30 -16.80
N ASP A 79 13.48 -10.76 -17.90
CA ASP A 79 13.67 -12.20 -18.18
C ASP A 79 14.58 -12.86 -17.13
N LEU A 80 15.54 -12.12 -16.58
CA LEU A 80 16.39 -12.59 -15.50
C LEU A 80 15.69 -12.62 -14.14
N GLY A 81 14.52 -11.99 -14.00
CA GLY A 81 13.78 -11.91 -12.76
C GLY A 81 14.16 -10.73 -11.86
N VAL A 82 14.78 -9.69 -12.43
CA VAL A 82 14.98 -8.41 -11.72
C VAL A 82 13.63 -7.77 -11.44
N HIS A 83 13.44 -7.29 -10.21
CA HIS A 83 12.19 -6.69 -9.75
C HIS A 83 12.19 -5.18 -9.96
N PHE A 84 13.34 -4.53 -9.73
CA PHE A 84 13.49 -3.09 -9.82
C PHE A 84 14.77 -2.73 -10.55
N LEU A 85 14.68 -1.68 -11.35
CA LEU A 85 15.79 -1.04 -12.00
C LEU A 85 15.93 0.38 -11.42
N VAL A 86 17.07 0.69 -10.81
CA VAL A 86 17.30 1.91 -10.02
C VAL A 86 18.48 2.71 -10.56
N SER A 87 18.27 3.99 -10.84
CA SER A 87 19.28 4.86 -11.43
C SER A 87 20.49 5.06 -10.52
N GLY A 88 21.68 5.08 -11.15
CA GLY A 88 23.00 5.51 -10.68
C GLY A 88 23.01 6.89 -10.04
N ASP A 89 22.00 7.72 -10.34
CA ASP A 89 21.89 9.10 -9.88
C ASP A 89 20.82 9.29 -8.78
N LEU A 90 20.11 8.23 -8.39
CA LEU A 90 19.14 8.32 -7.29
C LEU A 90 19.84 8.80 -6.01
N ALA A 91 19.29 9.85 -5.39
CA ALA A 91 19.87 10.45 -4.20
C ALA A 91 19.98 9.43 -3.04
N PRO A 92 21.06 9.45 -2.24
CA PRO A 92 21.30 8.41 -1.22
C PRO A 92 20.16 8.24 -0.22
N HIS A 93 19.51 9.32 0.21
CA HIS A 93 18.40 9.26 1.15
C HIS A 93 17.09 8.75 0.51
N ALA A 94 16.89 9.00 -0.79
CA ALA A 94 15.76 8.43 -1.54
C ALA A 94 15.95 6.93 -1.75
N PHE A 95 17.20 6.50 -2.02
CA PHE A 95 17.56 5.10 -2.08
C PHE A 95 17.44 4.42 -0.71
N GLU A 96 17.84 5.07 0.38
CA GLU A 96 17.63 4.55 1.73
C GLU A 96 16.14 4.33 2.03
N LEU A 97 15.29 5.31 1.70
CA LEU A 97 13.85 5.21 1.85
C LEU A 97 13.26 4.08 0.98
N PHE A 98 13.75 3.93 -0.24
CA PHE A 98 13.41 2.82 -1.12
C PHE A 98 13.73 1.46 -0.48
N LEU A 99 14.96 1.28 0.01
CA LEU A 99 15.37 0.03 0.66
C LEU A 99 14.56 -0.25 1.92
N ARG A 100 14.27 0.77 2.74
CA ARG A 100 13.39 0.63 3.90
C ARG A 100 11.99 0.15 3.50
N GLN A 101 11.44 0.65 2.40
CA GLN A 101 10.15 0.19 1.89
C GLN A 101 10.22 -1.29 1.46
N LEU A 102 11.25 -1.69 0.71
CA LEU A 102 11.42 -3.08 0.27
C LEU A 102 11.63 -4.08 1.42
N LEU A 103 12.36 -3.66 2.46
CA LEU A 103 12.69 -4.51 3.61
C LEU A 103 11.62 -4.47 4.70
N ASN A 104 10.61 -3.61 4.60
CA ASN A 104 9.53 -3.53 5.57
C ASN A 104 8.59 -4.74 5.42
N ARG A 105 8.87 -5.80 6.19
CA ARG A 105 8.04 -7.02 6.29
C ARG A 105 6.90 -6.92 7.32
N GLY A 106 6.74 -5.77 7.98
CA GLY A 106 5.66 -5.58 8.93
C GLY A 106 4.29 -5.52 8.27
N ASP A 107 3.25 -5.26 9.06
CA ASP A 107 1.91 -4.94 8.57
C ASP A 107 1.93 -3.63 7.76
N GLU A 108 2.41 -3.71 6.52
CA GLU A 108 2.35 -2.61 5.58
C GLU A 108 0.88 -2.34 5.30
N ARG A 109 0.35 -1.31 5.98
CA ARG A 109 -1.06 -0.94 5.90
C ARG A 109 -1.42 -0.36 4.52
N ARG A 110 -0.42 -0.04 3.70
CA ARG A 110 -0.60 0.55 2.39
C ARG A 110 -0.85 -0.55 1.37
N LYS A 111 -2.04 -0.55 0.79
CA LYS A 111 -2.40 -1.43 -0.33
C LYS A 111 -1.80 -0.98 -1.66
N VAL A 112 -1.36 0.28 -1.76
CA VAL A 112 -0.87 0.88 -2.99
C VAL A 112 0.63 1.14 -2.88
N ARG A 113 1.36 0.59 -3.85
CA ARG A 113 2.80 0.77 -3.97
C ARG A 113 3.16 2.24 -4.17
N ARG A 114 4.25 2.64 -3.54
CA ARG A 114 4.89 3.95 -3.69
C ARG A 114 6.26 3.76 -4.32
N ILE A 115 6.63 4.68 -5.20
CA ILE A 115 7.93 4.71 -5.83
C ILE A 115 8.62 6.00 -5.40
N PRO A 116 9.84 5.92 -4.85
CA PRO A 116 10.64 7.11 -4.60
C PRO A 116 11.16 7.67 -5.92
N LEU A 117 10.91 8.96 -6.17
CA LEU A 117 11.32 9.64 -7.41
C LEU A 117 12.39 10.70 -7.19
N HIS A 118 12.39 11.37 -6.04
CA HIS A 118 13.34 12.41 -5.65
C HIS A 118 13.66 13.49 -6.72
N CYS A 119 12.66 13.88 -7.51
CA CYS A 119 12.81 14.87 -8.56
C CYS A 119 12.23 16.24 -8.21
N ASP A 120 12.74 17.29 -8.85
CA ASP A 120 12.17 18.62 -8.73
C ASP A 120 10.86 18.70 -9.53
N VAL A 121 9.87 19.36 -8.93
CA VAL A 121 8.54 19.55 -9.50
C VAL A 121 8.08 20.98 -9.29
N GLU A 122 7.32 21.51 -10.23
CA GLU A 122 6.59 22.77 -10.02
C GLU A 122 5.29 22.45 -9.27
N ILE A 123 5.00 23.17 -8.19
CA ILE A 123 3.73 23.09 -7.49
C ILE A 123 2.99 24.42 -7.59
N ALA A 124 1.67 24.35 -7.74
CA ALA A 124 0.79 25.49 -7.76
C ALA A 124 -0.26 25.36 -6.66
N VAL A 125 -0.42 26.42 -5.87
CA VAL A 125 -1.35 26.48 -4.74
C VAL A 125 -2.05 27.83 -4.75
N GLY A 126 -3.35 27.82 -5.05
CA GLY A 126 -4.07 29.04 -5.40
C GLY A 126 -3.43 29.70 -6.64
N ARG A 127 -2.84 30.89 -6.45
CA ARG A 127 -2.15 31.64 -7.52
C ARG A 127 -0.63 31.56 -7.45
N GLU A 128 -0.09 31.03 -6.35
CA GLU A 128 1.35 30.94 -6.13
C GLU A 128 1.90 29.69 -6.83
N ARG A 129 3.03 29.85 -7.52
CA ARG A 129 3.82 28.73 -8.07
C ARG A 129 5.19 28.73 -7.43
N THR A 130 5.64 27.56 -7.02
CA THR A 130 6.96 27.39 -6.41
C THR A 130 7.53 26.02 -6.75
N MET A 131 8.85 25.88 -6.62
CA MET A 131 9.52 24.60 -6.78
C MET A 131 9.40 23.78 -5.49
N ALA A 132 9.21 22.47 -5.65
CA ALA A 132 9.21 21.49 -4.58
C ALA A 132 9.98 20.25 -5.03
N ARG A 133 10.32 19.39 -4.07
CA ARG A 133 10.92 18.08 -4.31
C ARG A 133 9.86 17.00 -4.13
N LEU A 134 9.61 16.20 -5.17
CA LEU A 134 8.74 15.02 -5.11
C LEU A 134 9.53 13.85 -4.52
N LEU A 135 9.18 13.45 -3.30
CA LEU A 135 9.88 12.39 -2.57
C LEU A 135 9.35 11.01 -2.95
N GLU A 136 8.02 10.82 -2.90
CA GLU A 136 7.34 9.57 -3.21
C GLU A 136 6.13 9.83 -4.12
N LEU A 137 5.85 8.88 -5.00
CA LEU A 137 4.66 8.87 -5.85
C LEU A 137 3.94 7.52 -5.76
N SER A 138 2.63 7.55 -5.69
CA SER A 138 1.74 6.38 -5.83
C SER A 138 0.59 6.72 -6.77
N ARG A 139 -0.29 5.76 -7.02
CA ARG A 139 -1.46 5.99 -7.86
C ARG A 139 -2.44 7.00 -7.26
N GLU A 140 -2.47 7.12 -5.93
CA GLU A 140 -3.50 7.85 -5.19
C GLU A 140 -2.96 9.08 -4.44
N SER A 141 -1.64 9.20 -4.30
CA SER A 141 -1.02 10.28 -3.54
C SER A 141 0.44 10.50 -3.93
N CYS A 142 0.94 11.67 -3.60
CA CYS A 142 2.38 11.95 -3.58
C CYS A 142 2.83 12.55 -2.24
N VAL A 143 4.14 12.51 -2.01
CA VAL A 143 4.80 13.18 -0.90
C VAL A 143 5.74 14.23 -1.44
N LEU A 144 5.55 15.48 -1.03
CA LEU A 144 6.31 16.64 -1.46
C LEU A 144 7.14 17.20 -0.30
N SER A 145 8.29 17.78 -0.59
CA SER A 145 9.04 18.65 0.32
C SER A 145 9.18 20.03 -0.31
N ALA A 146 8.78 21.08 0.40
CA ALA A 146 8.87 22.46 -0.11
C ALA A 146 9.24 23.45 1.01
N ARG A 147 9.83 24.59 0.63
CA ARG A 147 10.14 25.71 1.54
C ARG A 147 8.94 26.62 1.79
N ARG A 148 7.79 26.01 2.01
CA ARG A 148 6.53 26.69 2.35
C ARG A 148 5.73 25.83 3.30
N ALA A 149 4.89 26.45 4.11
CA ALA A 149 3.90 25.72 4.89
C ALA A 149 2.75 25.24 3.98
N PHE A 150 2.11 24.16 4.41
CA PHE A 150 0.89 23.64 3.77
C PHE A 150 -0.23 23.55 4.80
N GLY A 151 -1.42 24.02 4.43
CA GLY A 151 -2.64 23.83 5.21
C GLY A 151 -3.25 22.45 4.97
N SER A 152 -3.89 21.86 5.99
CA SER A 152 -4.70 20.66 5.78
C SER A 152 -5.91 20.99 4.90
N GLY A 153 -6.19 20.15 3.91
CA GLY A 153 -7.22 20.36 2.87
C GLY A 153 -6.84 21.37 1.80
N GLU A 154 -5.64 21.96 1.85
CA GLU A 154 -5.17 22.92 0.85
C GLU A 154 -5.04 22.24 -0.51
N GLN A 155 -5.54 22.91 -1.56
CA GLN A 155 -5.54 22.42 -2.92
C GLN A 155 -4.20 22.67 -3.59
N VAL A 156 -3.57 21.61 -4.11
CA VAL A 156 -2.23 21.63 -4.70
C VAL A 156 -2.30 20.97 -6.07
N SER A 157 -1.78 21.66 -7.07
CA SER A 157 -1.45 21.05 -8.36
C SER A 157 0.05 20.82 -8.45
N VAL A 158 0.45 19.61 -8.82
CA VAL A 158 1.84 19.19 -9.02
C VAL A 158 2.06 18.98 -10.51
N ARG A 159 3.14 19.53 -11.06
CA ARG A 159 3.58 19.30 -12.43
C ARG A 159 4.89 18.53 -12.40
N LEU A 160 4.86 17.30 -12.90
CA LEU A 160 6.04 16.46 -13.11
C LEU A 160 6.61 16.80 -14.50
N PRO A 161 7.90 17.14 -14.60
CA PRO A 161 8.53 17.44 -15.88
C PRO A 161 8.59 16.23 -16.83
N ALA A 162 8.55 16.51 -18.14
CA ALA A 162 8.66 15.52 -19.23
C ALA A 162 9.82 14.52 -19.06
N GLU A 163 10.96 14.95 -18.52
CA GLU A 163 12.14 14.11 -18.29
C GLU A 163 11.90 12.92 -17.33
N HIS A 164 10.83 12.99 -16.52
CA HIS A 164 10.44 11.93 -15.59
C HIS A 164 9.18 11.16 -16.03
N THR A 165 8.50 11.66 -17.05
CA THR A 165 7.22 11.13 -17.55
C THR A 165 7.31 10.62 -18.99
N GLY A 166 8.48 10.77 -19.62
CA GLY A 166 8.81 10.31 -20.97
C GLY A 166 8.74 11.44 -21.98
N ASP A 167 7.53 11.97 -22.20
CA ASP A 167 7.24 12.75 -23.41
C ASP A 167 6.56 14.10 -23.12
N GLU A 168 5.76 14.20 -22.05
CA GLU A 168 4.98 15.40 -21.72
C GLU A 168 4.89 15.67 -20.22
N ASP A 169 4.79 16.94 -19.83
CA ASP A 169 4.58 17.32 -18.44
C ASP A 169 3.28 16.72 -17.89
N LEU A 170 3.38 15.93 -16.83
CA LEU A 170 2.23 15.34 -16.17
C LEU A 170 1.72 16.27 -15.07
N LYS A 171 0.52 16.82 -15.25
CA LYS A 171 -0.15 17.65 -14.24
C LYS A 171 -1.12 16.81 -13.42
N ILE A 172 -0.98 16.87 -12.10
CA ILE A 172 -1.82 16.17 -11.14
C ILE A 172 -2.37 17.20 -10.16
N SER A 173 -3.62 17.04 -9.72
CA SER A 173 -4.22 17.90 -8.69
C SER A 173 -4.69 17.07 -7.51
N GLY A 174 -4.66 17.65 -6.33
CA GLY A 174 -5.02 16.97 -5.09
C GLY A 174 -5.11 17.89 -3.90
N SER A 175 -5.49 17.32 -2.76
CA SER A 175 -5.59 18.01 -1.48
C SER A 175 -4.53 17.53 -0.48
N VAL A 176 -3.98 18.45 0.30
CA VAL A 176 -3.03 18.13 1.37
C VAL A 176 -3.77 17.42 2.49
N VAL A 177 -3.47 16.13 2.71
CA VAL A 177 -4.07 15.36 3.82
C VAL A 177 -3.23 15.42 5.09
N ARG A 178 -1.93 15.73 4.96
CA ARG A 178 -1.00 15.85 6.09
C ARG A 178 0.16 16.76 5.72
N ALA A 179 0.56 17.62 6.64
CA ALA A 179 1.78 18.42 6.54
C ALA A 179 2.61 18.26 7.83
N THR A 180 3.92 18.20 7.69
CA THR A 180 4.84 18.08 8.84
C THR A 180 6.04 18.97 8.59
N LEU A 181 6.36 19.82 9.57
CA LEU A 181 7.58 20.61 9.56
C LEU A 181 8.76 19.68 9.80
N THR A 182 9.71 19.69 8.88
CA THR A 182 10.92 18.89 8.99
C THR A 182 11.98 19.73 9.66
N ALA A 183 12.18 19.50 10.96
CA ALA A 183 13.28 20.10 11.71
C ALA A 183 14.55 19.29 11.42
N GLY A 184 15.34 19.68 10.43
CA GLY A 184 16.57 18.93 10.13
C GLY A 184 17.48 19.55 9.08
N GLY A 185 18.75 19.75 9.46
CA GLY A 185 19.89 19.71 8.54
C GLY A 185 20.12 20.93 7.65
N GLY A 186 20.17 22.14 8.21
CA GLY A 186 20.77 23.31 7.54
C GLY A 186 19.91 24.02 6.49
N ASP A 187 18.84 23.40 5.97
CA ASP A 187 17.91 24.08 5.06
C ASP A 187 16.78 24.79 5.84
N PRO A 188 16.47 26.08 5.58
CA PRO A 188 15.33 26.77 6.17
C PRO A 188 14.05 25.92 6.13
N GLN A 189 13.41 25.80 7.30
CA GLN A 189 12.14 25.10 7.61
C GLN A 189 11.40 24.55 6.38
N SER A 190 11.82 23.37 5.90
CA SER A 190 11.09 22.66 4.85
C SER A 190 9.88 21.96 5.47
N THR A 191 8.76 21.97 4.75
CA THR A 191 7.57 21.23 5.11
C THR A 191 7.41 20.05 4.18
N THR A 192 7.22 18.86 4.75
CA THR A 192 6.82 17.68 3.99
C THR A 192 5.29 17.59 3.99
N ALA A 193 4.69 17.54 2.80
CA ALA A 193 3.25 17.42 2.61
C ALA A 193 2.90 16.10 1.90
N VAL A 194 1.86 15.43 2.38
CA VAL A 194 1.21 14.32 1.69
C VAL A 194 0.00 14.89 0.97
N VAL A 195 -0.01 14.78 -0.36
CA VAL A 195 -1.10 15.23 -1.22
C VAL A 195 -1.84 14.00 -1.73
N CYS A 196 -3.12 13.89 -1.40
CA CYS A 196 -4.00 12.87 -1.97
C CYS A 196 -4.59 13.43 -3.26
N PHE A 197 -4.54 12.65 -4.33
CA PHE A 197 -5.01 13.12 -5.63
C PHE A 197 -6.53 13.18 -5.68
N ASP A 198 -7.04 14.26 -6.27
CA ASP A 198 -8.47 14.44 -6.53
C ASP A 198 -8.86 13.78 -7.87
N THR A 199 -7.91 13.10 -8.52
CA THR A 199 -7.93 12.85 -9.97
C THR A 199 -9.09 11.96 -10.40
N ALA A 200 -10.11 12.60 -10.98
CA ALA A 200 -11.08 12.00 -11.86
C ALA A 200 -10.63 11.97 -13.34
N GLU A 201 -9.52 12.66 -13.69
CA GLU A 201 -9.05 12.76 -15.07
C GLU A 201 -8.40 11.45 -15.55
N PRO A 202 -9.01 10.72 -16.50
CA PRO A 202 -8.56 9.39 -16.88
C PRO A 202 -7.15 9.36 -17.49
N ARG A 203 -6.75 10.44 -18.18
CA ARG A 203 -5.44 10.56 -18.82
C ARG A 203 -4.31 10.62 -17.79
N ALA A 204 -4.45 11.46 -16.77
CA ALA A 204 -3.46 11.56 -15.69
C ALA A 204 -3.34 10.23 -14.92
N ILE A 205 -4.46 9.52 -14.71
CA ILE A 205 -4.45 8.19 -14.08
C ILE A 205 -3.70 7.17 -14.95
N ALA A 206 -3.96 7.14 -16.26
CA ALA A 206 -3.27 6.23 -17.17
C ALA A 206 -1.76 6.51 -17.19
N HIS A 207 -1.37 7.78 -17.30
CA HIS A 207 0.05 8.16 -17.31
C HIS A 207 0.75 7.85 -15.98
N LEU A 208 0.09 8.11 -14.85
CA LEU A 208 0.57 7.67 -13.54
C LEU A 208 0.73 6.15 -13.48
N GLN A 209 -0.22 5.39 -14.00
CA GLN A 209 -0.15 3.95 -14.03
C GLN A 209 1.02 3.47 -14.89
N ASP A 210 1.29 4.07 -16.04
CA ASP A 210 2.41 3.73 -16.91
C ASP A 210 3.76 4.04 -16.25
N LEU A 211 3.87 5.19 -15.60
CA LEU A 211 5.05 5.55 -14.81
C LEU A 211 5.26 4.54 -13.67
N LEU A 212 4.22 4.25 -12.90
CA LEU A 212 4.28 3.33 -11.76
C LEU A 212 4.40 1.86 -12.15
N SER A 213 4.18 1.51 -13.41
CA SER A 213 4.35 0.16 -13.97
C SER A 213 5.69 -0.01 -14.69
N GLY A 214 6.48 1.07 -14.83
CA GLY A 214 7.78 1.02 -15.48
C GLY A 214 7.70 0.95 -17.01
N HIS A 215 6.64 1.49 -17.62
CA HIS A 215 6.54 1.65 -19.07
C HIS A 215 7.25 2.92 -19.57
N VAL A 216 7.44 3.91 -18.68
CA VAL A 216 8.11 5.17 -18.97
C VAL A 216 9.62 5.03 -18.77
N LEU A 217 10.42 5.48 -19.75
CA LEU A 217 11.89 5.55 -19.66
C LEU A 217 12.34 6.72 -18.78
N GLY A 218 13.52 6.61 -18.16
CA GLY A 218 14.13 7.71 -17.41
C GLY A 218 13.62 7.90 -15.97
N THR A 219 12.68 7.07 -15.51
CA THR A 219 12.28 7.08 -14.10
C THR A 219 13.43 6.58 -13.22
N GLN A 220 13.72 7.27 -12.12
CA GLN A 220 14.84 6.91 -11.23
C GLN A 220 14.67 5.53 -10.58
N VAL A 221 13.43 5.07 -10.43
CA VAL A 221 13.10 3.73 -9.92
C VAL A 221 12.00 3.15 -10.81
N THR A 222 12.35 2.10 -11.54
CA THR A 222 11.48 1.44 -12.50
C THR A 222 11.10 0.04 -11.99
N PRO A 223 9.81 -0.27 -11.79
CA PRO A 223 9.35 -1.65 -11.65
C PRO A 223 9.60 -2.42 -12.95
N LEU A 224 10.26 -3.58 -12.86
CA LEU A 224 10.37 -4.50 -13.99
C LEU A 224 9.47 -5.72 -13.82
N ARG A 225 9.22 -6.13 -12.58
CA ARG A 225 8.40 -7.28 -12.23
C ARG A 225 7.57 -6.95 -10.98
N ALA A 226 6.39 -7.57 -10.89
CA ALA A 226 5.64 -7.59 -9.65
C ALA A 226 6.51 -8.18 -8.54
N GLU A 227 6.47 -7.59 -7.36
CA GLU A 227 7.11 -8.16 -6.18
C GLU A 227 6.51 -9.55 -5.94
N PRO A 228 7.29 -10.52 -5.42
CA PRO A 228 6.74 -11.73 -4.85
C PRO A 228 5.84 -11.24 -3.73
N CYS A 229 4.53 -11.17 -4.00
CA CYS A 229 3.58 -10.83 -2.97
C CYS A 229 3.84 -11.86 -1.87
N ALA A 230 4.14 -11.39 -0.65
CA ALA A 230 4.18 -12.30 0.48
C ALA A 230 2.90 -13.12 0.36
N PRO A 231 2.99 -14.46 0.34
CA PRO A 231 1.78 -15.28 0.29
C PRO A 231 0.86 -14.68 1.35
N PRO A 232 -0.40 -14.35 0.99
CA PRO A 232 -1.32 -13.73 1.94
C PRO A 232 -1.16 -14.52 3.23
N PRO A 233 -0.91 -13.86 4.38
CA PRO A 233 -0.57 -14.55 5.61
C PRO A 233 -1.52 -15.71 5.70
N THR A 234 -0.98 -16.94 5.64
CA THR A 234 -1.81 -18.13 5.55
C THR A 234 -2.68 -18.04 6.79
N GLU A 235 -3.91 -17.56 6.63
CA GLU A 235 -4.88 -17.55 7.70
C GLU A 235 -4.83 -19.00 8.16
N PRO A 236 -4.52 -19.27 9.45
CA PRO A 236 -4.37 -20.63 9.90
C PRO A 236 -5.61 -21.35 9.41
N VAL A 237 -5.41 -22.26 8.45
CA VAL A 237 -6.49 -23.04 7.88
C VAL A 237 -6.87 -23.95 9.02
N GLU A 238 -7.75 -23.46 9.88
CA GLU A 238 -8.25 -24.26 10.96
C GLU A 238 -8.94 -25.46 10.30
N PRO A 239 -8.59 -26.70 10.70
CA PRO A 239 -8.92 -27.91 9.97
C PRO A 239 -10.42 -28.29 9.96
N TRP A 240 -11.34 -27.38 10.27
CA TRP A 240 -12.77 -27.63 10.35
C TRP A 240 -13.48 -27.75 8.98
N LEU A 241 -12.80 -27.44 7.87
CA LEU A 241 -13.41 -27.51 6.52
C LEU A 241 -13.40 -28.90 5.87
N SER A 242 -12.66 -29.88 6.39
CA SER A 242 -12.43 -31.15 5.66
C SER A 242 -13.01 -32.42 6.29
N ASN A 243 -13.72 -32.34 7.43
CA ASN A 243 -14.31 -33.54 8.04
C ASN A 243 -15.54 -33.21 8.90
N HIS A 244 -16.67 -32.87 8.30
CA HIS A 244 -17.96 -33.04 8.98
C HIS A 244 -18.99 -33.62 8.01
N GLY A 245 -19.07 -34.96 8.04
CA GLY A 245 -20.33 -35.64 7.82
C GLY A 245 -21.37 -35.09 8.80
N PHE A 246 -22.59 -34.98 8.29
CA PHE A 246 -23.75 -34.47 8.98
C PHE A 246 -24.13 -35.37 10.17
N GLU A 247 -23.64 -35.05 11.35
CA GLU A 247 -24.30 -35.42 12.59
C GLU A 247 -24.59 -34.15 13.40
N ASP A 248 -25.88 -33.94 13.62
CA ASP A 248 -26.51 -32.81 14.27
C ASP A 248 -26.08 -32.78 15.75
N ASP A 249 -25.25 -31.82 16.13
CA ASP A 249 -25.05 -31.48 17.54
C ASP A 249 -25.45 -30.02 17.77
N ALA A 250 -26.38 -29.84 18.71
CA ALA A 250 -27.30 -28.71 18.77
C ALA A 250 -26.81 -27.54 19.64
N ASP A 251 -25.55 -27.53 20.08
CA ASP A 251 -25.04 -26.48 20.98
C ASP A 251 -23.86 -25.67 20.39
N GLN A 252 -24.19 -24.43 20.03
CA GLN A 252 -23.34 -23.23 20.06
C GLN A 252 -22.11 -23.10 19.15
N VAL A 253 -22.00 -23.82 18.03
CA VAL A 253 -21.03 -23.41 17.00
C VAL A 253 -21.59 -22.26 16.16
N GLU A 254 -20.94 -21.11 16.26
CA GLU A 254 -21.27 -19.87 15.57
C GLU A 254 -21.28 -20.08 14.04
N ARG A 255 -22.46 -20.35 13.46
CA ARG A 255 -22.71 -20.55 12.00
C ARG A 255 -22.40 -19.32 11.12
N ARG A 256 -21.55 -18.40 11.55
CA ARG A 256 -21.36 -17.08 10.92
C ARG A 256 -20.01 -17.05 10.22
N GLY A 257 -20.00 -17.02 8.90
CA GLY A 257 -18.79 -17.09 8.07
C GLY A 257 -17.86 -15.86 8.06
N ALA A 258 -17.94 -14.96 9.05
CA ALA A 258 -17.02 -13.82 9.17
C ALA A 258 -17.02 -13.24 10.60
N ALA A 259 -15.85 -12.79 11.07
CA ALA A 259 -15.70 -12.10 12.35
C ALA A 259 -16.49 -10.79 12.40
N ARG A 260 -17.04 -10.46 13.57
CA ARG A 260 -17.79 -9.23 13.84
C ARG A 260 -16.97 -8.28 14.70
N HIS A 261 -17.01 -7.01 14.34
CA HIS A 261 -16.38 -5.93 15.08
C HIS A 261 -17.45 -5.03 15.69
N PRO A 262 -17.27 -4.55 16.94
CA PRO A 262 -18.15 -3.54 17.51
C PRO A 262 -18.22 -2.31 16.61
N TYR A 263 -19.43 -1.91 16.25
CA TYR A 263 -19.68 -0.80 15.35
C TYR A 263 -20.87 0.03 15.85
N ALA A 264 -20.67 0.64 17.04
CA ALA A 264 -21.66 1.47 17.72
C ALA A 264 -21.82 2.86 17.07
N ARG A 265 -22.19 2.92 15.80
CA ARG A 265 -22.33 4.16 15.02
C ARG A 265 -23.73 4.33 14.44
N ARG A 266 -24.11 5.59 14.22
CA ARG A 266 -25.32 5.92 13.45
C ARG A 266 -25.14 5.48 11.99
N VAL A 267 -26.17 4.86 11.45
CA VAL A 267 -26.30 4.45 10.05
C VAL A 267 -27.57 5.08 9.50
N ASP A 268 -27.46 5.79 8.38
CA ASP A 268 -28.64 6.29 7.69
C ASP A 268 -29.11 5.23 6.68
N ALA A 269 -30.39 4.89 6.73
CA ALA A 269 -30.99 3.80 5.99
C ALA A 269 -32.15 4.30 5.09
N ILE A 270 -32.20 3.82 3.85
CA ILE A 270 -33.26 4.15 2.90
C ILE A 270 -33.89 2.85 2.41
N ARG A 271 -35.23 2.73 2.50
CA ARG A 271 -35.95 1.57 1.99
C ARG A 271 -36.06 1.69 0.46
N TRP A 272 -35.72 0.62 -0.26
CA TRP A 272 -35.69 0.67 -1.74
C TRP A 272 -37.09 0.63 -2.37
N GLN A 273 -38.12 0.20 -1.62
CA GLN A 273 -39.50 0.14 -2.10
C GLN A 273 -40.33 1.25 -1.44
N GLY A 274 -40.78 2.22 -2.25
CA GLY A 274 -41.66 3.32 -1.88
C GLY A 274 -40.95 4.67 -1.71
N GLU A 275 -41.73 5.76 -1.61
CA GLU A 275 -41.24 7.07 -1.17
C GLU A 275 -40.93 6.99 0.33
N ALA A 276 -39.69 6.60 0.66
CA ALA A 276 -39.25 6.46 2.04
C ALA A 276 -38.28 7.58 2.42
N GLN A 277 -38.63 8.33 3.46
CA GLN A 277 -37.69 9.24 4.11
C GLN A 277 -36.52 8.43 4.72
N PRO A 278 -35.29 8.97 4.70
CA PRO A 278 -34.14 8.33 5.37
C PRO A 278 -34.42 8.09 6.86
N LEU A 279 -34.08 6.90 7.33
CA LEU A 279 -34.20 6.49 8.73
C LEU A 279 -32.82 6.47 9.38
N ALA A 280 -32.65 7.19 10.48
CA ALA A 280 -31.44 7.10 11.29
C ALA A 280 -31.54 5.89 12.23
N LEU A 281 -30.61 4.95 12.12
CA LEU A 281 -30.55 3.71 12.89
C LEU A 281 -29.21 3.63 13.64
N LEU A 282 -29.15 2.83 14.71
CA LEU A 282 -27.92 2.57 15.44
C LEU A 282 -27.40 1.18 15.10
N ALA A 283 -26.17 1.09 14.59
CA ALA A 283 -25.49 -0.18 14.44
C ALA A 283 -24.93 -0.69 15.78
N ARG A 284 -24.94 -2.01 15.98
CA ARG A 284 -24.28 -2.66 17.12
C ARG A 284 -22.93 -3.24 16.71
N ASP A 285 -22.94 -4.03 15.64
CA ASP A 285 -21.77 -4.73 15.11
C ASP A 285 -21.77 -4.73 13.58
N LEU A 286 -20.57 -4.90 13.02
CA LEU A 286 -20.31 -4.92 11.59
C LEU A 286 -19.34 -6.05 11.25
N SER A 287 -19.54 -6.69 10.11
CA SER A 287 -18.65 -7.69 9.52
C SER A 287 -18.52 -7.44 8.02
N LEU A 288 -17.69 -8.20 7.32
CA LEU A 288 -17.59 -8.12 5.86
C LEU A 288 -18.88 -8.55 5.13
N THR A 289 -19.73 -9.35 5.79
CA THR A 289 -20.91 -9.94 5.15
C THR A 289 -22.23 -9.33 5.61
N GLY A 290 -22.23 -8.53 6.67
CA GLY A 290 -23.45 -7.99 7.24
C GLY A 290 -23.25 -7.05 8.42
N LEU A 291 -24.39 -6.55 8.90
CA LEU A 291 -24.50 -5.54 9.95
C LEU A 291 -25.66 -5.92 10.89
N CYS A 292 -25.48 -5.73 12.19
CA CYS A 292 -26.59 -5.75 13.14
C CYS A 292 -26.97 -4.32 13.52
N ILE A 293 -28.26 -3.98 13.43
CA ILE A 293 -28.79 -2.67 13.81
C ILE A 293 -29.90 -2.81 14.85
N VAL A 294 -30.19 -1.73 15.56
CA VAL A 294 -31.38 -1.58 16.40
C VAL A 294 -32.36 -0.66 15.69
N SER A 295 -33.60 -1.10 15.51
CA SER A 295 -34.66 -0.32 14.88
C SER A 295 -35.96 -0.36 15.70
N PRO A 296 -36.49 0.80 16.13
CA PRO A 296 -37.76 0.86 16.87
C PRO A 296 -38.96 0.59 15.96
N SER A 297 -38.79 0.75 14.64
CA SER A 297 -39.85 0.55 13.66
C SER A 297 -39.70 -0.80 12.99
N PRO A 298 -40.80 -1.55 12.78
CA PRO A 298 -40.71 -2.84 12.15
C PRO A 298 -40.18 -2.75 10.73
N ILE A 299 -39.12 -3.53 10.46
CA ILE A 299 -38.57 -3.74 9.13
C ILE A 299 -38.93 -5.17 8.70
N PRO A 300 -39.66 -5.37 7.58
CA PRO A 300 -40.05 -6.70 7.14
C PRO A 300 -38.84 -7.57 6.81
N LEU A 301 -38.89 -8.87 7.18
CA LEU A 301 -37.90 -9.86 6.73
C LEU A 301 -37.83 -9.88 5.20
N ARG A 302 -36.65 -10.15 4.64
CA ARG A 302 -36.35 -10.18 3.20
C ARG A 302 -36.48 -8.84 2.46
N SER A 303 -36.86 -7.75 3.14
CA SER A 303 -36.82 -6.41 2.54
C SER A 303 -35.37 -5.96 2.26
N GLN A 304 -35.21 -5.12 1.24
CA GLN A 304 -33.92 -4.54 0.87
C GLN A 304 -33.81 -3.09 1.33
N ILE A 305 -32.64 -2.74 1.85
CA ILE A 305 -32.34 -1.43 2.44
C ILE A 305 -31.00 -0.96 1.88
N GLY A 306 -30.93 0.31 1.47
CA GLY A 306 -29.67 1.01 1.24
C GLY A 306 -29.17 1.60 2.55
N LEU A 307 -27.89 1.39 2.87
CA LEU A 307 -27.26 1.86 4.10
C LEU A 307 -26.09 2.79 3.76
N ALA A 308 -25.98 3.89 4.50
CA ALA A 308 -24.80 4.76 4.52
C ALA A 308 -23.99 4.46 5.79
N LEU A 309 -22.82 3.82 5.62
CA LEU A 309 -21.91 3.47 6.71
C LEU A 309 -20.83 4.54 6.86
N TYR A 310 -20.66 5.05 8.08
CA TYR A 310 -19.72 6.14 8.36
C TYR A 310 -18.45 5.63 9.05
N GLY A 311 -17.30 5.97 8.48
CA GLY A 311 -15.99 5.76 9.10
C GLY A 311 -15.69 6.83 10.15
N ARG A 312 -14.52 7.48 10.06
CA ARG A 312 -14.14 8.59 10.97
C ARG A 312 -14.85 9.89 10.60
N THR A 313 -14.80 10.87 11.51
CA THR A 313 -15.45 12.18 11.34
C THR A 313 -14.97 12.85 10.04
N ARG A 314 -15.92 13.21 9.16
CA ARG A 314 -15.72 13.87 7.84
C ARG A 314 -15.33 12.96 6.65
N GLU A 315 -15.40 11.64 6.78
CA GLU A 315 -15.30 10.74 5.62
C GLU A 315 -16.64 10.64 4.86
N GLU A 316 -16.58 10.47 3.53
CA GLU A 316 -17.77 10.17 2.74
C GLU A 316 -18.35 8.81 3.15
N PRO A 317 -19.69 8.68 3.29
CA PRO A 317 -20.30 7.42 3.70
C PRO A 317 -20.12 6.34 2.64
N LEU A 318 -19.80 5.14 3.09
CA LEU A 318 -19.84 3.94 2.27
C LEU A 318 -21.30 3.51 2.09
N PHE A 319 -21.81 3.64 0.87
CA PHE A 319 -23.15 3.17 0.51
C PHE A 319 -23.12 1.68 0.18
N VAL A 320 -23.93 0.87 0.86
CA VAL A 320 -24.11 -0.57 0.60
C VAL A 320 -25.58 -0.95 0.55
N ARG A 321 -25.89 -2.03 -0.18
CA ARG A 321 -27.23 -2.65 -0.15
C ARG A 321 -27.22 -3.84 0.78
N ALA A 322 -28.29 -3.99 1.55
CA ALA A 322 -28.47 -5.11 2.46
C ALA A 322 -29.89 -5.68 2.41
N ALA A 323 -30.02 -6.96 2.70
CA ALA A 323 -31.29 -7.65 2.88
C ALA A 323 -31.48 -7.98 4.37
N VAL A 324 -32.71 -7.83 4.86
CA VAL A 324 -33.07 -8.25 6.22
C VAL A 324 -33.14 -9.77 6.29
N VAL A 325 -32.22 -10.39 7.03
CA VAL A 325 -32.12 -11.86 7.14
C VAL A 325 -32.59 -12.40 8.48
N ARG A 326 -32.57 -11.57 9.53
CA ARG A 326 -33.00 -11.96 10.87
C ARG A 326 -33.66 -10.79 11.57
N ARG A 327 -34.61 -11.08 12.44
CA ARG A 327 -35.14 -10.14 13.41
C ARG A 327 -35.30 -10.81 14.77
N ASP A 328 -34.90 -10.10 15.81
CA ASP A 328 -35.04 -10.53 17.20
C ASP A 328 -35.39 -9.29 18.04
N GLY A 329 -36.68 -9.13 18.37
CA GLY A 329 -37.21 -7.89 18.94
C GLY A 329 -36.93 -6.66 18.05
N ASP A 330 -36.17 -5.72 18.61
CA ASP A 330 -35.72 -4.48 17.95
C ASP A 330 -34.40 -4.66 17.19
N GLU A 331 -33.73 -5.81 17.34
CA GLU A 331 -32.53 -6.12 16.60
C GLU A 331 -32.85 -6.66 15.21
N VAL A 332 -32.18 -6.10 14.21
CA VAL A 332 -32.33 -6.50 12.83
C VAL A 332 -30.96 -6.89 12.28
N GLY A 333 -30.85 -8.17 11.89
CA GLY A 333 -29.68 -8.70 11.21
C GLY A 333 -29.79 -8.47 9.71
N LEU A 334 -28.81 -7.77 9.15
CA LEU A 334 -28.72 -7.42 7.74
C LEU A 334 -27.56 -8.19 7.09
N ARG A 335 -27.78 -8.70 5.88
CA ARG A 335 -26.74 -9.30 5.03
C ARG A 335 -26.49 -8.39 3.83
N PHE A 336 -25.25 -8.05 3.55
CA PHE A 336 -24.90 -7.26 2.38
C PHE A 336 -25.17 -8.03 1.08
N VAL A 337 -25.59 -7.32 0.04
CA VAL A 337 -26.00 -7.89 -1.25
C VAL A 337 -25.25 -7.17 -2.36
N ASN A 338 -24.60 -7.94 -3.25
CA ASN A 338 -23.91 -7.44 -4.45
C ASN A 338 -22.85 -6.36 -4.15
N LEU A 339 -21.95 -6.63 -3.19
CA LEU A 339 -20.83 -5.73 -2.93
C LEU A 339 -19.87 -5.73 -4.12
N SER A 340 -19.53 -4.54 -4.62
CA SER A 340 -18.43 -4.38 -5.56
C SER A 340 -17.08 -4.57 -4.86
N SER A 341 -16.02 -4.84 -5.62
CA SER A 341 -14.66 -4.95 -5.07
C SER A 341 -14.22 -3.67 -4.32
N GLY A 342 -14.64 -2.50 -4.81
CA GLY A 342 -14.42 -1.21 -4.15
C GLY A 342 -15.17 -1.10 -2.82
N GLN A 343 -16.41 -1.57 -2.74
CA GLN A 343 -17.20 -1.58 -1.50
C GLN A 343 -16.64 -2.56 -0.48
N VAL A 344 -16.21 -3.76 -0.90
CA VAL A 344 -15.51 -4.73 -0.03
C VAL A 344 -14.25 -4.09 0.55
N SER A 345 -13.43 -3.46 -0.29
CA SER A 345 -12.20 -2.79 0.15
C SER A 345 -12.48 -1.64 1.12
N ALA A 346 -13.56 -0.87 0.91
CA ALA A 346 -13.96 0.20 1.81
C ALA A 346 -14.48 -0.34 3.15
N LEU A 347 -15.21 -1.46 3.13
CA LEU A 347 -15.72 -2.13 4.32
C LEU A 347 -14.58 -2.70 5.17
N GLU A 348 -13.58 -3.32 4.53
CA GLU A 348 -12.35 -3.76 5.19
C GLU A 348 -11.62 -2.59 5.89
N ARG A 349 -11.48 -1.44 5.22
CA ARG A 349 -10.89 -0.24 5.83
C ARG A 349 -11.69 0.22 7.04
N LEU A 350 -13.01 0.23 6.93
CA LEU A 350 -13.90 0.64 8.02
C LEU A 350 -13.77 -0.31 9.23
N LEU A 351 -13.68 -1.63 8.99
CA LEU A 351 -13.44 -2.64 10.03
C LEU A 351 -12.05 -2.54 10.65
N ALA A 352 -11.00 -2.31 9.86
CA ALA A 352 -9.63 -2.16 10.34
C ALA A 352 -9.44 -0.93 11.26
N LEU A 353 -10.34 0.06 11.16
CA LEU A 353 -10.37 1.24 12.02
C LEU A 353 -11.21 1.04 13.29
N ALA A 354 -12.01 -0.03 13.36
CA ALA A 354 -12.69 -0.40 14.59
C ALA A 354 -11.64 -0.86 15.61
N PRO A 355 -11.71 -0.41 16.88
CA PRO A 355 -10.77 -0.84 17.89
C PRO A 355 -10.79 -2.37 17.96
N ALA A 356 -9.64 -2.99 17.69
CA ALA A 356 -9.45 -4.42 17.91
C ALA A 356 -9.58 -4.65 19.42
N VAL A 357 -10.57 -5.44 19.83
CA VAL A 357 -10.61 -5.94 21.21
C VAL A 357 -9.54 -7.02 21.29
N VAL A 358 -8.37 -6.68 21.82
CA VAL A 358 -7.35 -7.65 22.20
C VAL A 358 -7.31 -7.68 23.72
N GLU A 359 -7.74 -8.81 24.29
CA GLU A 359 -7.39 -9.18 25.66
C GLU A 359 -5.86 -9.37 25.71
N LEU A 360 -5.16 -8.44 26.36
CA LEU A 360 -3.70 -8.35 26.35
C LEU A 360 -3.05 -9.37 27.30
N GLY A 361 -2.43 -10.40 26.73
CA GLY A 361 -1.36 -11.20 27.35
C GLY A 361 0.02 -10.78 26.79
N ARG A 362 0.97 -10.45 27.68
CA ARG A 362 2.33 -9.95 27.37
C ARG A 362 3.32 -11.07 27.02
N ALA A 363 4.22 -10.82 26.06
CA ALA A 363 5.60 -11.35 26.09
C ALA A 363 6.57 -10.53 25.21
N ASP A 364 7.74 -10.23 25.79
CA ASP A 364 8.94 -9.61 25.18
C ASP A 364 9.85 -10.67 24.51
N SER A 365 10.66 -10.27 23.51
CA SER A 365 11.99 -10.88 23.26
C SER A 365 12.89 -10.06 22.31
N ALA A 366 14.20 -10.12 22.60
CA ALA A 366 15.31 -9.34 22.03
C ALA A 366 16.05 -10.04 20.87
N ARG A 367 16.90 -9.29 20.14
CA ARG A 367 17.69 -9.69 18.95
C ARG A 367 19.18 -9.96 19.25
N HIS A 368 19.83 -10.79 18.41
CA HIS A 368 21.28 -11.04 18.30
C HIS A 368 21.75 -10.87 16.84
N VAL A 369 23.03 -10.49 16.65
CA VAL A 369 23.74 -10.35 15.35
C VAL A 369 25.04 -11.17 15.42
N VAL A 370 25.45 -11.80 14.30
CA VAL A 370 26.70 -12.57 14.14
C VAL A 370 27.42 -12.14 12.85
N GLU A 371 28.73 -11.93 12.95
CA GLU A 371 29.63 -11.57 11.86
C GLU A 371 30.53 -12.79 11.55
N LEU A 372 30.64 -13.19 10.28
CA LEU A 372 31.57 -14.24 9.83
C LEU A 372 32.72 -13.61 9.05
N ALA A 373 33.92 -13.70 9.63
CA ALA A 373 35.17 -13.38 8.96
C ALA A 373 35.62 -14.55 8.06
N ARG A 374 36.27 -14.20 6.95
CA ARG A 374 36.83 -15.11 5.94
C ARG A 374 37.94 -15.99 6.47
#